data_AF-A0A941S2D2-F1
#
_entry.id   AF-A0A941S2D2-F1
#
_cell.length_a   1.000
_cell.length_b   1.000
_cell.length_c   1.000
_cell.angle_alpha   90.00
_cell.angle_beta   90.00
_cell.angle_gamma   90.00
#
_symmetry.space_group_name_H-M   'P 1'
#
loop_
_entity.id
_entity.type
_entity.pdbx_description
1 polymer ?
#
loop_
_entity_poly.entity_id
_entity_poly.type
_entity_poly.pdbx_seq_one_letter_code
_entity_poly.pdbx_strand_id
1 'polypeptide(L)'
;VSRQETARPLLTAGEIMQLPTADEIVLVSGCPPIRAKKIRYFQDRRLQKRVLPPPQQSAPSGVSPPGSPLPNQPAGSSWANLIAAPAAGNDDADNANGGPRREPELPEHEEIAPAPPDRSQEFDLGDDSDDTGPPIQPSFDQQVRNSVRQAPLDPADRLGM
;
A
#
# COMPACT_ATOMS: atom_id res chain seq x y z
N VAL A 1 -20.30 6.35 -50.76
CA VAL A 1 -20.41 6.79 -49.35
C VAL A 1 -19.39 6.02 -48.54
N SER A 2 -18.31 6.65 -48.11
CA SER A 2 -17.25 6.02 -47.31
C SER A 2 -17.72 5.90 -45.86
N ARG A 3 -17.70 4.70 -45.26
CA ARG A 3 -17.89 4.51 -43.82
C ARG A 3 -16.51 4.45 -43.19
N GLN A 4 -16.11 5.52 -42.51
CA GLN A 4 -14.96 5.44 -41.59
C GLN A 4 -15.43 4.79 -40.29
N GLU A 5 -14.97 3.58 -40.06
CA GLU A 5 -15.08 2.90 -38.78
C GLU A 5 -13.93 3.38 -37.88
N THR A 6 -14.26 4.04 -36.77
CA THR A 6 -13.29 4.44 -35.74
C THR A 6 -13.52 3.56 -34.51
N ALA A 7 -12.47 2.86 -34.08
CA ALA A 7 -12.54 1.99 -32.92
C ALA A 7 -12.80 2.84 -31.67
N ARG A 8 -13.87 2.53 -30.95
CA ARG A 8 -14.22 3.19 -29.68
C ARG A 8 -13.79 2.31 -28.51
N PRO A 9 -13.28 2.91 -27.42
CA PRO A 9 -13.00 2.15 -26.21
C PRO A 9 -14.30 1.53 -25.68
N LEU A 10 -14.22 0.29 -25.17
CA LEU A 10 -15.35 -0.39 -24.55
C LEU A 10 -15.78 0.28 -23.24
N LEU A 11 -14.80 0.84 -22.52
CA LEU A 11 -14.98 1.65 -21.32
C LEU A 11 -14.00 2.82 -21.36
N THR A 12 -14.49 3.99 -20.99
CA THR A 12 -13.70 5.21 -20.80
C THR A 12 -12.97 5.18 -19.45
N ALA A 13 -11.95 6.01 -19.30
CA ALA A 13 -11.23 6.13 -18.03
C ALA A 13 -12.15 6.52 -16.86
N GLY A 14 -13.12 7.42 -17.09
CA GLY A 14 -14.09 7.82 -16.07
C GLY A 14 -14.97 6.67 -15.60
N GLU A 15 -15.42 5.80 -16.51
CA GLU A 15 -16.20 4.62 -16.17
C GLU A 15 -15.39 3.59 -15.37
N ILE A 16 -14.09 3.46 -15.67
CA ILE A 16 -13.19 2.58 -14.90
C ILE A 16 -12.99 3.13 -13.47
N MET A 17 -12.80 4.45 -13.33
CA MET A 17 -12.63 5.08 -12.02
C MET A 17 -13.89 5.01 -11.16
N GLN A 18 -15.06 5.00 -11.78
CA GLN A 18 -16.36 4.89 -11.11
C GLN A 18 -16.86 3.43 -10.99
N LEU A 19 -16.03 2.44 -11.32
CA LEU A 19 -16.42 1.04 -11.24
C LEU A 19 -16.80 0.67 -9.79
N PRO A 20 -17.97 0.03 -9.56
CA PRO A 20 -18.35 -0.40 -8.23
C PRO A 20 -17.28 -1.32 -7.61
N THR A 21 -17.04 -1.22 -6.30
CA THR A 21 -16.01 -2.03 -5.61
C THR A 21 -16.20 -3.54 -5.78
N ALA A 22 -17.44 -3.98 -6.01
CA ALA A 22 -17.81 -5.37 -6.21
C ALA A 22 -17.61 -5.87 -7.66
N ASP A 23 -17.37 -4.98 -8.61
CA ASP A 23 -17.08 -5.31 -10.00
C ASP A 23 -15.56 -5.28 -10.24
N GLU A 24 -15.10 -5.99 -11.27
CA GLU A 24 -13.71 -5.95 -11.73
C GLU A 24 -13.60 -6.25 -13.23
N ILE A 25 -12.48 -5.86 -13.84
CA ILE A 25 -12.14 -6.21 -15.21
C ILE A 25 -11.00 -7.23 -15.19
N VAL A 26 -11.25 -8.39 -15.77
CA VAL A 26 -10.27 -9.47 -15.87
C VAL A 26 -9.72 -9.50 -17.30
N LEU A 27 -8.39 -9.44 -17.39
CA LEU A 27 -7.65 -9.56 -18.65
C LEU A 27 -6.95 -10.92 -18.65
N VAL A 28 -7.31 -11.78 -19.60
CA VAL A 28 -6.70 -13.09 -19.80
C VAL A 28 -6.18 -13.16 -21.23
N SER A 29 -4.95 -13.64 -21.41
CA SER A 29 -4.33 -13.79 -22.73
C SER A 29 -5.22 -14.62 -23.66
N GLY A 30 -5.46 -14.09 -24.87
CA GLY A 30 -6.29 -14.75 -25.87
C GLY A 30 -7.81 -14.61 -25.67
N CYS A 31 -8.26 -13.96 -24.60
CA CYS A 31 -9.67 -13.68 -24.35
C CYS A 31 -9.98 -12.19 -24.49
N PRO A 32 -11.19 -11.82 -24.96
CA PRO A 32 -11.64 -10.43 -24.86
C PRO A 32 -11.75 -10.02 -23.38
N PRO A 33 -11.63 -8.71 -23.06
CA PRO A 33 -11.77 -8.22 -21.69
C PRO A 33 -13.10 -8.66 -21.05
N ILE A 34 -13.02 -9.19 -19.83
CA ILE A 34 -14.19 -9.74 -19.12
C ILE A 34 -14.56 -8.80 -17.99
N ARG A 35 -15.80 -8.30 -18.00
CA ARG A 35 -16.39 -7.63 -16.83
C ARG A 35 -16.96 -8.69 -15.89
N ALA A 36 -16.41 -8.77 -14.69
CA ALA A 36 -16.74 -9.78 -13.69
C ALA A 36 -17.20 -9.13 -12.38
N LYS A 37 -17.74 -9.97 -11.49
CA LYS A 37 -18.03 -9.62 -10.09
C LYS A 37 -17.02 -10.28 -9.18
N LYS A 38 -16.47 -9.53 -8.24
CA LYS A 38 -15.59 -10.04 -7.20
C LYS A 38 -16.31 -11.09 -6.38
N ILE A 39 -15.65 -12.23 -6.24
CA ILE A 39 -16.11 -13.31 -5.38
C ILE A 39 -15.59 -13.08 -3.95
N ARG A 40 -16.47 -13.18 -2.96
CA ARG A 40 -16.07 -13.13 -1.55
C ARG A 40 -15.82 -14.56 -1.08
N TYR A 41 -14.58 -14.87 -0.69
CA TYR A 41 -14.17 -16.24 -0.33
C TYR A 41 -15.04 -16.85 0.78
N PHE A 42 -15.56 -16.02 1.68
CA PHE A 42 -16.44 -16.41 2.78
C PHE A 42 -17.92 -16.50 2.38
N GLN A 43 -18.31 -16.10 1.17
CA GLN A 43 -19.69 -16.26 0.68
C GLN A 43 -19.81 -17.45 -0.28
N ASP A 44 -18.76 -17.76 -1.04
CA ASP A 44 -18.78 -18.88 -1.97
C ASP A 44 -18.43 -20.21 -1.29
N ARG A 45 -19.34 -21.18 -1.39
CA ARG A 45 -19.19 -22.51 -0.78
C ARG A 45 -17.97 -23.29 -1.30
N ARG A 46 -17.57 -23.11 -2.57
CA ARG A 46 -16.39 -23.77 -3.16
C ARG A 46 -15.10 -23.18 -2.61
N LEU A 47 -15.06 -21.87 -2.37
CA LEU A 47 -13.90 -21.20 -1.77
C LEU A 47 -13.80 -21.42 -0.26
N GLN A 48 -14.92 -21.42 0.45
CA GLN A 48 -14.95 -21.75 1.89
C GLN A 48 -14.31 -23.12 2.17
N LYS A 49 -14.53 -24.12 1.31
CA LYS A 49 -13.90 -25.45 1.41
C LYS A 49 -12.37 -25.43 1.34
N ARG A 50 -11.77 -24.34 0.84
CA ARG A 50 -10.32 -24.17 0.71
C ARG A 50 -9.72 -23.37 1.86
N VAL A 51 -10.54 -22.86 2.79
CA VAL A 51 -10.06 -22.14 3.97
C VAL A 51 -9.47 -23.15 4.96
N LEU A 52 -8.17 -23.04 5.22
CA LEU A 52 -7.45 -23.85 6.19
C LEU A 52 -7.34 -23.10 7.53
N PRO A 53 -7.21 -23.81 8.67
CA PRO A 53 -6.91 -23.17 9.93
C PRO A 53 -5.59 -22.39 9.83
N PRO A 54 -5.44 -21.29 10.61
CA PRO A 54 -4.19 -20.55 10.64
C PRO A 54 -3.04 -21.48 11.06
N PRO A 55 -1.82 -21.27 10.53
CA PRO A 55 -0.67 -22.06 10.93
C PRO A 55 -0.46 -21.92 12.44
N GLN A 56 -0.22 -23.04 13.12
CA GLN A 56 0.07 -23.00 14.55
C GLN A 56 1.39 -22.28 14.77
N GLN A 57 1.34 -21.17 15.50
CA GLN A 57 2.56 -20.52 15.98
C GLN A 57 3.21 -21.51 16.95
N SER A 58 4.40 -22.01 16.61
CA SER A 58 5.24 -22.67 17.60
C SER A 58 5.44 -21.65 18.73
N ALA A 59 5.11 -22.05 19.96
CA ALA A 59 5.28 -21.20 21.14
C ALA A 59 6.62 -20.45 21.07
N PRO A 60 6.70 -19.17 21.45
CA PRO A 60 7.96 -18.44 21.44
C PRO A 60 8.93 -19.23 22.31
N SER A 61 9.88 -19.91 21.65
CA SER A 61 10.92 -20.68 22.31
C SER A 61 11.90 -19.67 22.86
N GLY A 62 11.58 -19.13 24.03
CA GLY A 62 12.34 -18.10 24.70
C GLY A 62 12.26 -16.73 24.00
N VAL A 63 12.08 -15.69 24.79
CA VAL A 63 12.57 -14.37 24.42
C VAL A 63 14.07 -14.51 24.19
N SER A 64 14.50 -14.57 22.94
CA SER A 64 15.90 -14.37 22.61
C SER A 64 16.24 -12.91 22.96
N PRO A 65 17.30 -12.64 23.73
CA PRO A 65 17.72 -11.27 23.99
C PRO A 65 17.91 -10.50 22.67
N PRO A 66 17.69 -9.17 22.65
CA PRO A 66 17.96 -8.36 21.47
C PRO A 66 19.42 -8.57 21.04
N GLY A 67 19.62 -9.10 19.83
CA GLY A 67 20.94 -9.47 19.30
C GLY A 67 21.20 -10.97 19.16
N SER A 68 20.27 -11.85 19.54
CA SER A 68 20.39 -13.28 19.26
C SER A 68 20.02 -13.56 17.80
N PRO A 69 20.82 -14.31 17.02
CA PRO A 69 20.36 -14.80 15.73
C PRO A 69 19.15 -15.72 15.98
N LEU A 70 18.02 -15.43 15.33
CA LEU A 70 16.79 -16.22 15.48
C LEU A 70 17.12 -17.71 15.30
N PRO A 71 16.78 -18.59 16.28
CA PRO A 71 17.19 -19.98 16.25
C PRO A 71 16.43 -20.84 15.22
N ASN A 72 15.60 -20.23 14.36
CA ASN A 72 14.87 -20.97 13.34
C ASN A 72 14.38 -20.06 12.20
N GLN A 73 15.30 -19.42 11.47
CA GLN A 73 15.01 -19.21 10.05
C GLN A 73 15.19 -20.57 9.37
N PRO A 74 14.20 -21.14 8.68
CA PRO A 74 14.50 -22.22 7.76
C PRO A 74 15.56 -21.68 6.79
N ALA A 75 16.68 -22.40 6.68
CA ALA A 75 17.75 -22.09 5.75
C ALA A 75 17.15 -22.05 4.33
N GLY A 76 16.67 -20.88 3.90
CA GLY A 76 15.87 -20.74 2.68
C GLY A 76 14.81 -19.62 2.71
N SER A 77 14.32 -19.16 3.88
CA SER A 77 13.34 -18.06 3.94
C SER A 77 13.98 -16.68 4.13
N SER A 78 15.08 -16.42 3.43
CA SER A 78 15.45 -15.05 3.15
C SER A 78 14.83 -14.70 1.80
N TRP A 79 13.88 -13.77 1.80
CA TRP A 79 13.38 -13.17 0.55
C TRP A 79 14.54 -12.60 -0.30
N ALA A 80 15.71 -12.35 0.30
CA ALA A 80 16.92 -11.95 -0.40
C ALA A 80 17.51 -13.05 -1.32
N ASN A 81 17.28 -14.33 -1.03
CA ASN A 81 17.79 -15.44 -1.85
C ASN A 81 16.90 -15.78 -3.06
N LEU A 82 15.70 -15.19 -3.16
CA LEU A 82 14.82 -15.36 -4.32
C LEU A 82 15.23 -14.47 -5.50
N ILE A 83 16.11 -13.48 -5.27
CA ILE A 83 16.73 -12.69 -6.34
C ILE A 83 18.01 -13.41 -6.77
N ALA A 84 17.85 -14.56 -7.43
CA ALA A 84 18.96 -15.18 -8.14
C ALA A 84 19.25 -14.33 -9.39
N ALA A 85 20.33 -13.56 -9.37
CA ALA A 85 20.91 -13.03 -10.60
C ALA A 85 21.30 -14.22 -11.51
N PRO A 86 21.03 -14.17 -12.83
CA PRO A 86 21.40 -15.27 -13.71
C PRO A 86 22.92 -15.44 -13.68
N ALA A 87 23.37 -16.66 -13.38
CA ALA A 87 24.77 -17.03 -13.43
C ALA A 87 25.30 -16.75 -14.85
N ALA A 88 26.38 -15.98 -14.95
CA ALA A 88 27.11 -15.77 -16.19
C ALA A 88 27.74 -17.10 -16.62
N GLY A 89 26.98 -17.88 -17.39
CA GLY A 89 27.48 -19.04 -18.11
C GLY A 89 28.37 -18.58 -19.25
N ASN A 90 29.63 -18.99 -19.18
CA ASN A 90 30.65 -18.72 -20.18
C ASN A 90 30.47 -19.73 -21.33
N ASP A 91 29.54 -19.46 -22.24
CA ASP A 91 29.38 -20.21 -23.49
C ASP A 91 29.90 -19.36 -24.66
N ASP A 92 31.20 -19.54 -24.94
CA ASP A 92 31.82 -19.16 -26.20
C ASP A 92 31.28 -20.08 -27.32
N ALA A 93 30.14 -19.72 -27.89
CA ALA A 93 29.72 -20.19 -29.22
C ALA A 93 28.62 -19.29 -29.81
N ASP A 94 29.03 -18.44 -30.75
CA ASP A 94 28.23 -17.90 -31.86
C ASP A 94 26.82 -17.35 -31.55
N ASN A 95 26.75 -16.08 -31.12
CA ASN A 95 25.53 -15.28 -31.15
C ASN A 95 25.73 -14.05 -32.03
N ALA A 96 25.82 -14.29 -33.33
CA ALA A 96 25.56 -13.26 -34.32
C ALA A 96 24.08 -12.84 -34.22
N ASN A 97 23.83 -11.74 -33.51
CA ASN A 97 22.58 -10.95 -33.52
C ASN A 97 21.42 -11.45 -32.62
N GLY A 98 21.58 -11.36 -31.29
CA GLY A 98 20.47 -11.60 -30.36
C GLY A 98 20.65 -11.20 -28.90
N GLY A 99 21.64 -10.36 -28.54
CA GLY A 99 21.78 -9.88 -27.16
C GLY A 99 20.62 -8.94 -26.78
N PRO A 100 20.08 -9.00 -25.54
CA PRO A 100 19.08 -8.04 -25.09
C PRO A 100 19.70 -6.64 -25.17
N ARG A 101 19.00 -5.73 -25.86
CA ARG A 101 19.36 -4.32 -25.98
C ARG A 101 19.44 -3.75 -24.56
N ARG A 102 20.64 -3.69 -23.98
CA ARG A 102 20.90 -3.07 -22.68
C ARG A 102 20.60 -1.59 -22.86
N GLU A 103 19.54 -1.12 -22.21
CA GLU A 103 19.32 0.32 -22.10
C GLU A 103 20.49 0.93 -21.32
N PRO A 104 20.95 2.14 -21.70
CA PRO A 104 21.98 2.83 -20.95
C PRO A 104 21.51 3.01 -19.49
N GLU A 105 22.41 2.72 -18.56
CA GLU A 105 22.15 2.82 -17.14
C GLU A 105 21.75 4.25 -16.73
N LEU A 106 20.70 4.35 -15.90
CA LEU A 106 20.23 5.61 -15.35
C LEU A 106 21.37 6.27 -14.56
N PRO A 107 21.61 7.58 -14.72
CA PRO A 107 22.56 8.32 -13.87
C PRO A 107 22.25 8.12 -12.39
N GLU A 108 23.28 8.13 -11.54
CA GLU A 108 23.11 8.04 -10.09
C GLU A 108 22.14 9.13 -9.60
N HIS A 109 21.15 8.73 -8.79
CA HIS A 109 20.12 9.62 -8.28
C HIS A 109 20.74 10.60 -7.28
N GLU A 110 20.92 11.86 -7.69
CA GLU A 110 21.12 12.97 -6.75
C GLU A 110 19.78 13.32 -6.11
N GLU A 111 19.69 13.13 -4.79
CA GLU A 111 18.54 13.58 -4.00
C GLU A 111 18.55 15.11 -3.92
N ILE A 112 17.99 15.76 -4.94
CA ILE A 112 17.62 17.17 -4.86
C ILE A 112 16.33 17.23 -4.05
N ALA A 113 16.45 17.07 -2.73
CA ALA A 113 15.35 17.36 -1.83
C ALA A 113 15.05 18.87 -1.96
N PRO A 114 13.84 19.27 -2.42
CA PRO A 114 13.47 20.68 -2.37
C PRO A 114 13.53 21.13 -0.92
N ALA A 115 14.14 22.29 -0.67
CA ALA A 115 14.21 22.84 0.67
C ALA A 115 12.81 22.85 1.29
N PRO A 116 12.64 22.37 2.54
CA PRO A 116 11.34 22.33 3.17
C PRO A 116 10.73 23.74 3.16
N PRO A 117 9.47 23.90 2.73
CA PRO A 117 8.83 25.20 2.72
C PRO A 117 8.80 25.77 4.13
N ASP A 118 9.07 27.07 4.25
CA ASP A 118 9.04 27.80 5.51
C ASP A 118 7.60 27.81 6.03
N ARG A 119 7.32 26.99 7.05
CA ARG A 119 5.96 26.78 7.60
C ARG A 119 5.42 27.99 8.37
N SER A 120 6.19 29.07 8.47
CA SER A 120 5.84 30.26 9.25
C SER A 120 4.64 31.03 8.70
N GLN A 121 4.18 30.74 7.47
CA GLN A 121 3.10 31.48 6.80
C GLN A 121 1.83 30.63 6.51
N GLU A 122 1.77 29.38 6.98
CA GLU A 122 0.67 28.45 6.65
C GLU A 122 -0.68 28.79 7.33
N PHE A 123 -0.67 29.75 8.27
CA PHE A 123 -1.86 30.23 8.99
C PHE A 123 -2.10 31.73 8.87
N ASP A 124 -1.35 32.43 8.01
CA ASP A 124 -1.67 33.80 7.66
C ASP A 124 -2.78 33.78 6.61
N LEU A 125 -4.00 33.50 7.10
CA LEU A 125 -5.21 33.71 6.34
C LEU A 125 -5.29 35.22 6.13
N GLY A 126 -4.83 35.67 4.95
CA GLY A 126 -4.79 37.07 4.57
C GLY A 126 -6.05 37.77 5.04
N ASP A 127 -5.84 38.90 5.71
CA ASP A 127 -6.87 39.84 6.17
C ASP A 127 -7.68 40.30 4.94
N ASP A 128 -8.65 39.49 4.54
CA ASP A 128 -9.72 39.86 3.62
C ASP A 128 -10.66 40.71 4.47
N SER A 129 -10.25 41.97 4.63
CA SER A 129 -10.94 42.99 5.38
C SER A 129 -12.28 43.27 4.70
N ASP A 130 -13.33 42.56 5.12
CA ASP A 130 -14.73 42.94 4.95
C ASP A 130 -15.59 42.07 5.89
N ASP A 131 -15.73 42.48 7.15
CA ASP A 131 -17.02 42.80 7.80
C ASP A 131 -16.87 42.87 9.33
N THR A 132 -17.62 43.81 9.92
CA THR A 132 -17.49 44.30 11.29
C THR A 132 -17.93 43.26 12.33
N GLY A 133 -17.03 42.87 13.26
CA GLY A 133 -17.38 42.10 14.45
C GLY A 133 -16.34 42.25 15.58
N PRO A 134 -16.73 42.31 16.86
CA PRO A 134 -15.79 42.53 17.96
C PRO A 134 -14.86 41.31 18.18
N PRO A 135 -13.60 41.54 18.61
CA PRO A 135 -12.58 40.49 18.71
C PRO A 135 -12.93 39.45 19.79
N ILE A 136 -12.98 38.17 19.39
CA ILE A 136 -13.12 37.01 20.29
C ILE A 136 -11.75 36.76 20.93
N GLN A 137 -11.64 36.95 22.25
CA GLN A 137 -10.44 36.60 23.01
C GLN A 137 -10.35 35.07 23.21
N PRO A 138 -9.23 34.40 22.88
CA PRO A 138 -9.06 32.98 23.15
C PRO A 138 -8.50 32.82 24.56
N SER A 139 -9.36 32.86 25.57
CA SER A 139 -8.98 32.67 26.97
C SER A 139 -9.79 31.54 27.60
N PHE A 140 -9.76 30.33 27.03
CA PHE A 140 -10.30 29.16 27.76
C PHE A 140 -9.78 27.74 27.41
N ASP A 141 -8.74 27.55 26.59
CA ASP A 141 -8.38 26.18 26.14
C ASP A 141 -7.12 25.55 26.78
N GLN A 142 -6.53 26.19 27.80
CA GLN A 142 -5.35 25.63 28.49
C GLN A 142 -5.74 24.63 29.61
N GLN A 143 -6.97 24.66 30.11
CA GLN A 143 -7.33 23.95 31.37
C GLN A 143 -7.86 22.52 31.19
N VAL A 144 -8.17 22.08 29.96
CA VAL A 144 -8.71 20.72 29.71
C VAL A 144 -7.63 19.68 29.43
N ARG A 145 -6.37 20.08 29.20
CA ARG A 145 -5.27 19.15 28.86
C ARG A 145 -4.67 18.39 30.05
N ASN A 146 -4.99 18.76 31.29
CA ASN A 146 -4.39 18.15 32.48
C ASN A 146 -5.24 17.10 33.22
N SER A 147 -6.48 16.82 32.79
CA SER A 147 -7.38 15.89 33.51
C SER A 147 -7.56 14.50 32.87
N VAL A 148 -6.88 14.18 31.76
CA VAL A 148 -7.08 12.90 31.04
C VAL A 148 -5.94 11.88 31.27
N ARG A 149 -4.95 12.17 32.12
CA ARG A 149 -3.79 11.27 32.35
C ARG A 149 -3.86 10.42 33.63
N GLN A 150 -5.00 10.33 34.30
CA GLN A 150 -5.13 9.53 35.52
C GLN A 150 -6.49 8.82 35.55
N ALA A 151 -6.64 7.76 34.75
CA ALA A 151 -7.64 6.72 35.01
C ALA A 151 -6.96 5.35 34.82
N PRO A 152 -6.51 4.69 35.90
CA PRO A 152 -6.17 3.27 35.81
C PRO A 152 -7.47 2.49 35.71
N LEU A 153 -7.76 1.93 34.53
CA LEU A 153 -8.82 0.94 34.38
C LEU A 153 -8.34 -0.36 35.04
N ASP A 154 -8.82 -0.62 36.25
CA ASP A 154 -8.65 -1.90 36.95
C ASP A 154 -9.57 -2.96 36.30
N PRO A 155 -9.03 -4.09 35.80
CA PRO A 155 -9.82 -5.16 35.20
C PRO A 155 -10.71 -5.94 36.19
N ALA A 156 -10.70 -5.61 37.49
CA ALA A 156 -11.57 -6.23 38.49
C ALA A 156 -12.92 -5.52 38.73
N ASP A 157 -13.16 -4.34 38.15
CA ASP A 157 -14.41 -3.59 38.35
C ASP A 157 -15.55 -4.15 37.47
N ARG A 158 -16.14 -5.26 37.94
CA ARG A 158 -17.43 -5.77 37.46
C ARG A 158 -18.53 -4.77 37.85
N LEU A 159 -18.86 -3.85 36.95
CA LEU A 159 -20.09 -3.07 37.04
C LEU A 159 -21.27 -4.00 36.76
N GLY A 160 -21.83 -4.59 37.82
CA GLY A 160 -23.12 -5.25 37.80
C GLY A 160 -24.23 -4.20 37.75
N MET A 161 -24.72 -3.94 36.54
CA MET A 161 -26.06 -3.41 36.25
C MET A 161 -26.57 -4.09 34.98
#